data_AF-A0A7S0J5M3-F1
#
_entry.id   AF-A0A7S0J5M3-F1
#
_cell.length_a   1.000
_cell.length_b   1.000
_cell.length_c   1.000
_cell.angle_alpha   90.00
_cell.angle_beta   90.00
_cell.angle_gamma   90.00
#
_symmetry.space_group_name_H-M   'P 1'
#
loop_
_entity.id
_entity.type
_entity.pdbx_description
1 polymer ?
#
loop_
_entity_poly.entity_id
_entity_poly.type
_entity_poly.pdbx_seq_one_letter_code
_entity_poly.pdbx_strand_id
1 'polypeptide(L)'
;GGLPAPPLPPLLGEPMMLAETGGRSPSVLNGGLEQATIPLTLAVFAGLIAAVDIYSLKLKAEQGDEWLPGDFGFDPLNLLGGASIEAKRDMQAKEINNGRLAMMAVLTYVIEEFVTKQPIVKLTPFLFQPIIFDKSVQQVFDAGFAISSFRTD
;
A
#
# COMPACT_ATOMS: atom_id res chain seq x y z
N GLY A 1 -24.61 -20.17 6.61
CA GLY A 1 -23.19 -19.90 6.87
C GLY A 1 -22.40 -20.36 5.68
N GLY A 2 -22.19 -19.48 4.70
CA GLY A 2 -21.33 -19.77 3.55
C GLY A 2 -19.88 -19.51 3.95
N LEU A 3 -19.00 -20.48 3.69
CA LEU A 3 -17.57 -20.28 3.84
C LEU A 3 -17.15 -19.08 2.96
N PRO A 4 -16.28 -18.18 3.46
CA PRO A 4 -15.78 -17.08 2.64
C PRO A 4 -15.13 -17.66 1.37
N ALA A 5 -15.33 -17.00 0.23
CA ALA A 5 -14.75 -17.44 -1.03
C ALA A 5 -13.25 -17.70 -0.87
N PRO A 6 -12.72 -18.78 -1.46
CA PRO A 6 -11.30 -19.07 -1.38
C PRO A 6 -10.50 -17.89 -1.96
N PRO A 7 -9.30 -17.61 -1.43
CA PRO A 7 -8.45 -16.56 -1.98
C PRO A 7 -8.11 -16.84 -3.45
N LEU A 8 -7.71 -15.81 -4.19
CA LEU A 8 -7.44 -15.89 -5.64
C LEU A 8 -6.38 -16.94 -6.05
N PRO A 9 -5.29 -17.21 -5.31
CA PRO A 9 -4.25 -18.13 -5.79
C PRO A 9 -4.75 -19.58 -6.00
N PRO A 10 -5.51 -20.20 -5.07
CA PRO A 10 -6.17 -21.48 -5.31
C PRO A 10 -7.08 -21.52 -6.54
N LEU A 11 -7.70 -20.40 -6.91
CA LEU A 11 -8.57 -20.30 -8.09
C LEU A 11 -7.78 -20.22 -9.39
N LEU A 12 -6.53 -19.76 -9.33
CA LEU A 12 -5.61 -19.65 -10.46
C LEU A 12 -4.66 -20.85 -10.59
N GLY A 13 -4.77 -21.85 -9.70
CA GLY A 13 -3.84 -22.98 -9.63
C GLY A 13 -2.46 -22.61 -9.06
N GLU A 14 -2.32 -21.41 -8.50
CA GLU A 14 -1.09 -20.88 -7.93
C GLU A 14 -0.96 -21.28 -6.45
N PRO A 15 0.26 -21.59 -5.96
CA PRO A 15 0.48 -21.86 -4.55
C PRO A 15 0.09 -20.64 -3.70
N MET A 16 -0.62 -20.86 -2.59
CA MET A 16 -0.90 -19.78 -1.65
C MET A 16 0.37 -19.32 -0.96
N MET A 17 0.91 -18.19 -1.42
CA MET A 17 2.12 -17.60 -0.87
C MET A 17 2.00 -17.21 0.62
N LEU A 18 0.77 -16.96 1.11
CA LEU A 18 0.50 -16.60 2.50
C LEU A 18 -0.16 -17.72 3.32
N ALA A 19 -0.09 -18.98 2.84
CA ALA A 19 -0.68 -20.11 3.55
C ALA A 19 -0.03 -20.34 4.93
N GLU A 20 1.30 -20.22 5.00
CA GLU A 20 2.08 -20.45 6.23
C GLU A 20 1.79 -19.38 7.31
N THR A 21 1.48 -18.16 6.89
CA THR A 21 1.14 -17.06 7.80
C THR A 21 -0.36 -16.97 8.08
N GLY A 22 -1.20 -17.83 7.47
CA GLY A 22 -2.66 -17.75 7.60
C GLY A 22 -3.25 -16.48 6.97
N GLY A 23 -2.60 -15.94 5.93
CA GLY A 23 -2.98 -14.71 5.25
C GLY A 23 -2.38 -13.42 5.84
N ARG A 24 -1.61 -13.51 6.93
CA ARG A 24 -0.93 -12.38 7.59
C ARG A 24 0.32 -11.93 6.83
N SER A 25 0.74 -10.69 7.03
CA SER A 25 1.97 -10.16 6.43
C SER A 25 3.20 -10.91 6.94
N PRO A 26 4.06 -11.45 6.05
CA PRO A 26 5.31 -12.11 6.43
C PRO A 26 6.21 -11.14 7.19
N SER A 27 6.59 -11.50 8.41
CA SER A 27 7.41 -10.65 9.28
C SER A 27 8.08 -11.50 10.36
N VAL A 28 9.05 -10.90 11.07
CA VAL A 28 9.70 -11.56 12.22
C VAL A 28 8.68 -11.94 13.29
N LEU A 29 7.55 -11.22 13.37
CA LEU A 29 6.51 -11.43 14.38
C LEU A 29 5.41 -12.42 13.95
N ASN A 30 5.19 -12.56 12.64
CA ASN A 30 4.11 -13.38 12.08
C ASN A 30 4.58 -14.70 11.46
N GLY A 31 5.89 -14.85 11.22
CA GLY A 31 6.47 -15.98 10.50
C GLY A 31 6.46 -15.79 8.98
N GLY A 32 6.84 -16.83 8.24
CA GLY A 32 6.82 -16.85 6.76
C GLY A 32 8.03 -16.19 6.08
N LEU A 33 9.08 -15.82 6.83
CA LEU A 33 10.32 -15.26 6.25
C LEU A 33 11.23 -16.33 5.61
N GLU A 34 11.03 -17.61 5.92
CA GLU A 34 11.84 -18.71 5.39
C GLU A 34 11.42 -19.15 3.98
N GLN A 35 10.26 -18.69 3.51
CA GLN A 35 9.80 -18.95 2.15
C GLN A 35 10.77 -18.33 1.15
N ALA A 36 11.41 -19.14 0.28
CA ALA A 36 12.52 -18.72 -0.58
C ALA A 36 12.28 -17.44 -1.42
N THR A 37 11.03 -17.16 -1.76
CA THR A 37 10.64 -15.92 -2.46
C THR A 37 10.88 -14.67 -1.60
N ILE A 38 10.62 -14.73 -0.29
CA ILE A 38 10.66 -13.56 0.60
C ILE A 38 12.10 -13.03 0.80
N PRO A 39 13.12 -13.86 1.14
CA PRO A 39 14.50 -13.39 1.23
C PRO A 39 15.02 -12.82 -0.08
N LEU A 40 14.66 -13.42 -1.22
CA LEU A 40 15.06 -12.91 -2.53
C LEU A 40 14.43 -11.54 -2.80
N THR A 41 13.12 -11.40 -2.56
CA THR A 41 12.43 -10.12 -2.72
C THR A 41 13.02 -9.05 -1.79
N LEU A 42 13.32 -9.38 -0.54
CA LEU A 42 13.99 -8.47 0.39
C LEU A 42 15.38 -8.08 -0.10
N ALA A 43 16.17 -9.01 -0.63
CA ALA A 43 17.49 -8.72 -1.18
C ALA A 43 17.41 -7.79 -2.40
N VAL A 44 16.43 -8.00 -3.28
CA VAL A 44 16.18 -7.12 -4.44
C VAL A 44 15.82 -5.72 -3.96
N PHE A 45 14.86 -5.58 -3.04
CA PHE A 45 14.49 -4.27 -2.50
C PHE A 45 15.64 -3.60 -1.76
N ALA A 46 16.41 -4.35 -0.97
CA ALA A 46 17.60 -3.82 -0.29
C ALA A 46 18.64 -3.31 -1.29
N GLY A 47 18.87 -4.03 -2.39
CA GLY A 47 19.75 -3.59 -3.48
C GLY A 47 19.25 -2.32 -4.16
N LEU A 48 17.94 -2.21 -4.42
CA LEU A 48 17.33 -1.00 -4.99
C LEU A 48 17.42 0.19 -4.04
N ILE A 49 17.10 0.01 -2.76
CA ILE A 49 17.21 1.04 -1.73
C ILE A 49 18.66 1.51 -1.62
N ALA A 50 19.63 0.57 -1.57
CA ALA A 50 21.04 0.92 -1.52
C ALA A 50 21.48 1.72 -2.76
N ALA A 51 21.00 1.37 -3.95
CA ALA A 51 21.29 2.13 -5.17
C ALA A 51 20.73 3.57 -5.10
N VAL A 52 19.50 3.72 -4.62
CA VAL A 52 18.89 5.04 -4.39
C VAL A 52 19.66 5.83 -3.33
N ASP A 53 20.07 5.19 -2.23
CA ASP A 53 20.80 5.85 -1.14
C ASP A 53 22.20 6.28 -1.60
N ILE A 54 22.89 5.46 -2.41
CA ILE A 54 24.15 5.86 -3.06
C ILE A 54 23.94 7.08 -3.97
N TYR A 55 22.86 7.12 -4.74
CA TYR A 55 22.52 8.28 -5.56
C TYR A 55 22.24 9.52 -4.70
N SER A 56 21.53 9.33 -3.59
CA SER A 56 21.24 10.36 -2.58
C SER A 56 22.53 10.97 -2.01
N LEU A 57 23.51 10.12 -1.68
CA LEU A 57 24.81 10.54 -1.16
C LEU A 57 25.63 11.29 -2.19
N LYS A 58 25.57 10.89 -3.46
CA LYS A 58 26.23 11.62 -4.56
C LYS A 58 25.63 13.01 -4.76
N LEU A 59 24.30 13.11 -4.81
CA LEU A 59 23.59 14.40 -4.88
C LEU A 59 23.95 15.32 -3.71
N LYS A 60 23.99 14.77 -2.50
CA LYS A 60 24.41 15.51 -1.30
C LYS A 60 25.86 16.00 -1.40
N ALA A 61 26.76 15.18 -1.92
CA ALA A 61 28.16 15.56 -2.11
C ALA A 61 28.34 16.64 -3.20
N GLU A 62 27.49 16.64 -4.23
CA GLU A 62 27.51 17.62 -5.32
C GLU A 62 26.87 18.96 -4.95
N GLN A 63 25.75 18.95 -4.21
CA GLN A 63 25.00 20.16 -3.83
C GLN A 63 25.49 20.80 -2.52
N GLY A 64 26.29 20.09 -1.71
CA GLY A 64 26.85 20.62 -0.48
C GLY A 64 25.78 21.06 0.53
N ASP A 65 25.98 22.20 1.17
CA ASP A 65 25.10 22.73 2.23
C ASP A 65 23.72 23.20 1.72
N GLU A 66 23.54 23.34 0.40
CA GLU A 66 22.24 23.69 -0.21
C GLU A 66 21.33 22.47 -0.42
N TRP A 67 21.82 21.25 -0.14
CA TRP A 67 21.05 20.02 -0.30
C TRP A 67 19.90 19.93 0.71
N LEU A 68 18.67 19.82 0.20
CA LEU A 68 17.47 19.57 0.99
C LEU A 68 17.23 18.06 1.12
N PRO A 69 17.10 17.51 2.35
CA PRO A 69 16.81 16.10 2.53
C PRO A 69 15.43 15.76 1.94
N GLY A 70 15.39 14.77 1.05
CA GLY A 70 14.19 14.36 0.31
C GLY A 70 14.06 14.98 -1.08
N ASP A 71 14.95 15.90 -1.46
CA ASP A 71 14.98 16.45 -2.82
C ASP A 71 15.86 15.57 -3.74
N PHE A 72 15.19 14.79 -4.59
CA PHE A 72 15.81 13.94 -5.60
C PHE A 72 15.75 14.54 -7.01
N GLY A 73 15.25 15.78 -7.16
CA GLY A 73 14.94 16.37 -8.47
C GLY A 73 13.85 15.61 -9.24
N PHE A 74 13.09 14.75 -8.55
CA PHE A 74 12.02 13.94 -9.14
C PHE A 74 10.68 14.67 -9.07
N ASP A 75 10.34 15.41 -10.13
CA ASP A 75 9.04 16.07 -10.29
C ASP A 75 8.51 15.88 -11.73
N PRO A 76 8.05 14.67 -12.09
CA PRO A 76 7.58 14.38 -13.46
C PRO A 76 6.30 15.14 -13.84
N LEU A 77 5.55 15.65 -12.85
CA LEU A 77 4.32 16.41 -13.04
C LEU A 77 4.52 17.93 -12.92
N ASN A 78 5.78 18.37 -12.70
CA ASN A 78 6.17 19.78 -12.55
C ASN A 78 5.29 20.55 -11.53
N LEU A 79 4.90 19.89 -10.44
CA LEU A 79 4.05 20.48 -9.39
C LEU A 79 4.77 21.59 -8.62
N LEU A 80 6.11 21.58 -8.63
CA LEU A 80 6.96 22.57 -7.97
C LEU A 80 7.48 23.64 -8.96
N GLY A 81 7.36 23.41 -10.27
CA GLY A 81 7.82 24.33 -11.30
C GLY A 81 6.86 25.49 -11.52
N GLY A 82 7.12 26.61 -10.84
CA GLY A 82 6.29 27.82 -10.89
C GLY A 82 5.57 28.15 -9.57
N ALA A 83 5.70 27.28 -8.56
CA ALA A 83 5.16 27.52 -7.22
C ALA A 83 6.01 28.56 -6.46
N SER A 84 5.34 29.44 -5.71
CA SER A 84 6.01 30.39 -4.81
C SER A 84 6.78 29.65 -3.71
N ILE A 85 7.79 30.29 -3.12
CA ILE A 85 8.56 29.73 -1.99
C ILE A 85 7.64 29.33 -0.83
N GLU A 86 6.58 30.10 -0.60
CA GLU A 86 5.56 29.83 0.42
C GLU A 86 4.77 28.56 0.11
N ALA A 87 4.35 28.37 -1.15
CA ALA A 87 3.62 27.19 -1.58
C ALA A 87 4.47 25.91 -1.51
N LYS A 88 5.78 26.01 -1.81
CA LYS A 88 6.73 24.90 -1.65
C LYS A 88 6.86 24.49 -0.18
N ARG A 89 6.97 25.46 0.73
CA ARG A 89 7.05 25.19 2.18
C ARG A 89 5.78 24.56 2.73
N ASP A 90 4.61 25.02 2.30
CA ASP A 90 3.33 24.43 2.69
C ASP A 90 3.19 22.98 2.18
N MET A 91 3.64 22.71 0.95
CA MET A 91 3.66 21.34 0.40
C MET A 91 4.58 20.41 1.21
N GLN A 92 5.80 20.86 1.55
CA GLN A 92 6.72 20.10 2.40
C GLN A 92 6.12 19.84 3.80
N ALA A 93 5.43 20.81 4.38
CA ALA A 93 4.77 20.62 5.67
C ALA A 93 3.65 19.56 5.59
N LYS A 94 2.87 19.57 4.50
CA LYS A 94 1.84 18.55 4.23
C LYS A 94 2.46 17.15 4.07
N GLU A 95 3.57 17.04 3.33
CA GLU A 95 4.29 15.79 3.17
C GLU A 95 4.75 15.21 4.51
N ILE A 96 5.39 16.01 5.35
CA ILE A 96 5.88 15.57 6.67
C ILE A 96 4.72 15.14 7.59
N ASN A 97 3.63 15.89 7.60
CA ASN A 97 2.49 15.57 8.46
C ASN A 97 1.79 14.27 8.01
N ASN A 98 1.63 14.08 6.70
CA ASN A 98 1.09 12.83 6.16
C ASN A 98 2.05 11.65 6.38
N GLY A 99 3.37 11.87 6.26
CA GLY A 99 4.39 10.87 6.55
C GLY A 99 4.35 10.39 8.01
N ARG A 100 4.24 11.31 8.98
CA ARG A 100 4.10 10.97 10.41
C ARG A 100 2.83 10.16 10.68
N LEU A 101 1.71 10.57 10.07
CA LEU A 101 0.46 9.82 10.18
C LEU A 101 0.59 8.42 9.59
N ALA A 102 1.23 8.28 8.44
CA ALA A 102 1.48 6.99 7.79
C ALA A 102 2.36 6.07 8.65
N MET A 103 3.43 6.59 9.27
CA MET A 103 4.28 5.81 10.18
C MET A 103 3.50 5.27 11.38
N MET A 104 2.63 6.10 11.98
CA MET A 104 1.76 5.67 13.09
C MET A 104 0.70 4.65 12.66
N ALA A 105 0.13 4.80 11.47
CA ALA A 105 -0.82 3.85 10.91
C ALA A 105 -0.18 2.46 10.67
N VAL A 106 1.01 2.42 10.06
CA VAL A 106 1.75 1.16 9.85
C VAL A 106 2.09 0.49 11.18
N LEU A 107 2.53 1.25 12.18
CA LEU A 107 2.79 0.71 13.52
C LEU A 107 1.53 0.07 14.12
N THR A 108 0.39 0.75 14.01
CA THR A 108 -0.90 0.26 14.51
C THR A 108 -1.28 -1.06 13.84
N TYR A 109 -1.13 -1.14 12.51
CA TYR A 109 -1.40 -2.37 11.77
C TYR A 109 -0.49 -3.54 12.18
N VAL A 110 0.79 -3.29 12.44
CA VAL A 110 1.69 -4.35 12.94
C VAL A 110 1.22 -4.85 14.33
N ILE A 111 0.81 -3.94 15.22
CA ILE A 111 0.31 -4.30 16.56
C ILE A 111 -1.01 -5.05 16.48
N GLU A 112 -1.97 -4.56 15.68
CA GLU A 112 -3.28 -5.18 15.49
C GLU A 112 -3.15 -6.61 14.96
N GLU A 113 -2.33 -6.80 13.93
CA GLU A 113 -2.08 -8.13 13.36
C GLU A 113 -1.37 -9.06 14.36
N PHE A 114 -0.44 -8.51 15.15
CA PHE A 114 0.25 -9.27 16.18
C PHE A 114 -0.67 -9.72 17.33
N VAL A 115 -1.59 -8.86 17.78
CA VAL A 115 -2.50 -9.17 18.90
C VAL A 115 -3.66 -10.04 18.45
N THR A 116 -4.32 -9.69 17.35
CA THR A 116 -5.53 -10.38 16.89
C THR A 116 -5.21 -11.70 16.18
N LYS A 117 -3.98 -11.87 15.69
CA LYS A 117 -3.56 -12.98 14.82
C LYS A 117 -4.44 -13.14 13.58
N GLN A 118 -5.13 -12.07 13.18
CA GLN A 118 -5.90 -12.02 11.94
C GLN A 118 -5.25 -11.02 10.97
N PRO A 119 -5.32 -11.27 9.66
CA PRO A 119 -4.77 -10.34 8.68
C PRO A 119 -5.54 -9.02 8.69
N ILE A 120 -4.83 -7.91 8.50
CA ILE A 120 -5.43 -6.56 8.46
C ILE A 120 -6.55 -6.46 7.42
N VAL A 121 -6.45 -7.19 6.31
CA VAL A 121 -7.48 -7.25 5.27
C VAL A 121 -8.86 -7.67 5.80
N LYS A 122 -8.90 -8.49 6.86
CA LYS A 122 -10.14 -8.90 7.53
C LYS A 122 -10.59 -7.94 8.62
N LEU A 123 -9.67 -7.22 9.25
CA LEU A 123 -9.96 -6.25 10.31
C LEU A 123 -10.48 -4.92 9.77
N THR A 124 -10.03 -4.51 8.58
CA THR A 124 -10.47 -3.28 7.90
C THR A 124 -11.24 -3.60 6.61
N PRO A 125 -12.42 -4.25 6.68
CA PRO A 125 -13.16 -4.69 5.50
C PRO A 125 -13.57 -3.51 4.61
N PHE A 126 -13.84 -2.34 5.18
CA PHE A 126 -14.23 -1.15 4.40
C PHE A 126 -13.15 -0.69 3.40
N LEU A 127 -11.86 -0.95 3.68
CA LEU A 127 -10.75 -0.50 2.85
C LEU A 127 -10.46 -1.49 1.70
N PHE A 128 -10.82 -2.76 1.88
CA PHE A 128 -10.47 -3.85 0.94
C PHE A 128 -11.69 -4.51 0.30
N GLN A 129 -12.91 -4.17 0.69
CA GLN A 129 -14.11 -4.59 -0.01
C GLN A 129 -14.30 -3.74 -1.26
N PRO A 130 -14.44 -4.36 -2.45
CA PRO A 130 -14.83 -3.64 -3.65
C PRO A 130 -16.12 -2.86 -3.41
N ILE A 131 -16.15 -1.60 -3.83
CA ILE A 131 -17.29 -0.67 -3.62
C ILE A 131 -18.60 -1.23 -4.19
N ILE A 132 -18.53 -2.12 -5.18
CA ILE A 132 -19.67 -2.87 -5.74
C ILE A 132 -20.36 -3.83 -4.75
N PHE A 133 -19.74 -4.12 -3.60
CA PHE A 133 -20.35 -4.93 -2.53
C PHE A 133 -20.90 -4.08 -1.38
N ASP A 134 -20.77 -2.76 -1.46
CA ASP A 134 -21.44 -1.86 -0.54
C ASP A 134 -22.94 -1.87 -0.83
N LYS A 135 -23.76 -2.10 0.21
CA LYS A 135 -25.23 -2.19 0.09
C LYS A 135 -25.84 -0.97 -0.60
N SER A 136 -25.27 0.21 -0.37
CA SER A 136 -25.74 1.46 -0.98
C SER A 136 -25.52 1.49 -2.49
N VAL A 137 -24.38 0.98 -2.95
CA VAL A 137 -23.97 0.95 -4.35
C VAL A 137 -24.63 -0.22 -5.08
N GLN A 138 -24.75 -1.37 -4.42
CA GLN A 138 -25.54 -2.51 -4.91
C GLN A 138 -26.98 -2.10 -5.19
N GLN A 139 -27.62 -1.33 -4.30
CA GLN A 139 -28.99 -0.85 -4.54
C GLN A 139 -29.10 0.02 -5.79
N VAL A 140 -28.09 0.84 -6.11
CA VAL A 140 -28.09 1.67 -7.33
C VAL A 140 -27.86 0.82 -8.58
N PHE A 141 -26.92 -0.13 -8.54
CA PHE A 141 -26.69 -1.04 -9.66
C PHE A 141 -27.87 -2.00 -9.87
N ASP A 142 -28.38 -2.62 -8.82
CA ASP A 142 -29.53 -3.54 -8.87
C ASP A 142 -30.78 -2.81 -9.37
N ALA A 143 -31.04 -1.56 -8.92
CA ALA A 143 -32.14 -0.76 -9.45
C ALA A 143 -31.92 -0.37 -10.92
N GLY A 144 -30.71 0.01 -11.31
CA GLY A 144 -30.38 0.37 -12.69
C GLY A 144 -30.46 -0.82 -13.67
N PHE A 145 -29.96 -1.98 -13.27
CA PHE A 145 -29.99 -3.20 -14.08
C PHE A 145 -31.38 -3.84 -14.10
N ALA A 146 -32.14 -3.82 -12.98
CA ALA A 146 -33.52 -4.28 -12.96
C ALA A 146 -34.42 -3.46 -13.90
N ILE A 147 -34.24 -2.14 -14.00
CA ILE A 147 -34.99 -1.29 -14.94
C ILE A 147 -34.63 -1.63 -16.41
N SER A 148 -33.38 -2.04 -16.68
CA SER A 148 -32.92 -2.39 -18.03
C SER A 148 -33.35 -3.80 -18.49
N SER A 149 -33.59 -4.73 -17.57
CA SER A 149 -34.04 -6.10 -17.91
C SER A 149 -35.52 -6.18 -18.30
N PHE A 150 -36.32 -5.13 -18.06
CA PHE A 150 -37.71 -5.03 -18.53
C PHE A 150 -37.86 -4.33 -19.89
N ARG A 151 -36.75 -4.10 -20.61
CA ARG A 151 -36.76 -3.47 -21.95
C ARG A 151 -36.03 -4.32 -22.99
N THR A 152 -36.34 -5.60 -23.03
CA THR A 152 -36.09 -6.47 -24.19
C THR A 152 -37.24 -7.46 -24.34
N ASP A 153 -38.42 -6.95 -24.68
CA ASP A 153 -39.46 -7.65 -25.43
C ASP A 153 -39.86 -6.76 -26.61
#